data_AF-A0A2V5KDM2-F1
#
_entry.id   AF-A0A2V5KDM2-F1
#
_cell.length_a   1.000
_cell.length_b   1.000
_cell.length_c   1.000
_cell.angle_alpha   90.00
_cell.angle_beta   90.00
_cell.angle_gamma   90.00
#
_symmetry.space_group_name_H-M   'P 1'
#
loop_
_entity.id
_entity.type
_entity.pdbx_description
1 polymer ?
#
loop_
_entity_poly.entity_id
_entity_poly.type
_entity_poly.pdbx_seq_one_letter_code
_entity_poly.pdbx_strand_id
1 'polypeptide(L)'
;MGRKANFVKIIITLSIFASSCALAQAQPQRTNGRRAGPGPGAGPARRPPAQSVRERWSSLPPADRQIFRRNAERWMRMSPQERQIMRERENLRRERIRRETEAALHDSGLLLDPERRDLFESRYIQERRKIEQGLRQQIETERQQQLPALIQQLKKEFQPPQSNGPTAKPTESPKSRK
;
A
#
# COMPACT_ATOMS: atom_id res chain seq x y z
N MET A 1 10.13 -15.37 -42.96
CA MET A 1 10.26 -13.96 -42.53
C MET A 1 9.14 -13.70 -41.51
N GLY A 2 9.35 -13.41 -40.23
CA GLY A 2 10.41 -12.64 -39.61
C GLY A 2 9.93 -11.21 -39.39
N ARG A 3 9.26 -10.94 -38.25
CA ARG A 3 9.24 -9.65 -37.54
C ARG A 3 8.66 -9.84 -36.14
N LYS A 4 9.57 -10.01 -35.20
CA LYS A 4 9.37 -9.76 -33.77
C LYS A 4 9.13 -8.25 -33.62
N ALA A 5 8.08 -7.86 -32.91
CA ALA A 5 7.96 -6.52 -32.36
C ALA A 5 7.88 -6.66 -30.84
N ASN A 6 9.03 -6.43 -30.22
CA ASN A 6 9.17 -6.21 -28.79
C ASN A 6 8.46 -4.91 -28.42
N PHE A 7 7.55 -4.93 -27.46
CA PHE A 7 7.29 -3.76 -26.62
C PHE A 7 7.02 -4.21 -25.18
N VAL A 8 8.11 -4.60 -24.51
CA VAL A 8 8.24 -4.46 -23.05
C VAL A 8 8.63 -3.00 -22.80
N LYS A 9 7.79 -2.27 -22.08
CA LYS A 9 8.16 -1.28 -21.05
C LYS A 9 6.91 -0.59 -20.52
N ILE A 10 6.25 -1.26 -19.58
CA ILE A 10 5.53 -0.55 -18.54
C ILE A 10 6.18 -1.00 -17.22
N ILE A 11 7.23 -0.28 -16.83
CA ILE A 11 7.69 -0.28 -15.44
C ILE A 11 6.63 0.49 -14.68
N ILE A 12 5.58 -0.20 -14.25
CA ILE A 12 4.80 0.28 -13.13
C ILE A 12 5.37 -0.42 -11.90
N THR A 13 6.30 0.25 -11.24
CA THR A 13 6.61 0.01 -9.83
C THR A 13 5.40 0.42 -9.00
N LEU A 14 4.29 -0.32 -9.12
CA LEU A 14 3.16 -0.25 -8.20
C LEU A 14 3.61 -0.93 -6.92
N SER A 15 4.25 -0.12 -6.08
CA SER A 15 4.45 -0.41 -4.66
C SER A 15 3.16 -0.97 -4.10
N ILE A 16 3.16 -2.26 -3.75
CA ILE A 16 2.03 -3.05 -3.21
C ILE A 16 1.31 -2.22 -2.16
N PHE A 17 0.23 -1.54 -2.52
CA PHE A 17 -0.47 -0.62 -1.63
C PHE A 17 -1.70 -1.30 -1.03
N ALA A 18 -1.47 -2.28 -0.16
CA ALA A 18 -2.52 -2.90 0.65
C ALA A 18 -2.21 -2.75 2.14
N SER A 19 -2.32 -1.54 2.67
CA SER A 19 -2.68 -1.30 4.08
C SER A 19 -2.86 0.21 4.31
N SER A 20 -4.05 0.71 4.01
CA SER A 20 -4.47 2.03 4.47
C SER A 20 -5.70 1.86 5.35
N CYS A 21 -5.44 1.58 6.62
CA CYS A 21 -6.30 2.00 7.73
C CYS A 21 -5.39 2.60 8.80
N ALA A 22 -5.01 3.85 8.57
CA ALA A 22 -4.23 4.61 9.52
C ALA A 22 -5.15 5.12 10.64
N LEU A 23 -5.34 4.32 11.69
CA LEU A 23 -5.78 4.77 13.00
C LEU A 23 -5.18 3.90 14.12
N ALA A 24 -3.89 4.09 14.37
CA ALA A 24 -3.29 3.76 15.66
C ALA A 24 -2.11 4.72 15.89
N GLN A 25 -2.40 5.89 16.47
CA GLN A 25 -1.37 6.66 17.18
C GLN A 25 -1.42 6.21 18.63
N ALA A 26 -0.54 5.27 19.01
CA ALA A 26 -0.10 5.13 20.39
C ALA A 26 1.36 5.59 20.40
N GLN A 27 1.63 6.73 21.04
CA GLN A 27 2.99 7.20 21.28
C GLN A 27 3.68 6.27 22.30
N PRO A 28 4.98 5.96 22.14
CA PRO A 28 5.79 5.53 23.27
C PRO A 28 6.11 6.72 24.17
N GLN A 29 5.98 6.52 25.48
CA GLN A 29 6.43 7.43 26.53
C GLN A 29 7.90 7.84 26.26
N ARG A 30 8.16 9.14 26.19
CA ARG A 30 9.49 9.67 26.45
C ARG A 30 9.51 10.30 27.83
N THR A 31 10.44 9.81 28.63
CA THR A 31 10.78 10.22 29.98
C THR A 31 11.36 11.64 29.99
N ASN A 32 11.06 12.35 31.08
CA ASN A 32 11.48 13.71 31.38
C ASN A 32 12.99 13.94 31.28
N GLY A 33 13.36 15.09 30.70
CA GLY A 33 14.69 15.70 30.80
C GLY A 33 14.57 17.21 30.55
N ARG A 34 14.84 18.02 31.58
CA ARG A 34 14.64 19.47 31.64
C ARG A 34 16.01 20.18 31.60
N ARG A 35 16.20 21.13 30.67
CA ARG A 35 16.79 22.50 30.86
C ARG A 35 17.33 23.09 29.55
N ALA A 36 16.87 24.31 29.21
CA ALA A 36 17.66 25.55 29.04
C ALA A 36 17.12 26.47 27.92
N GLY A 37 16.74 27.70 28.29
CA GLY A 37 16.76 28.91 27.42
C GLY A 37 15.44 29.35 26.75
N PRO A 38 14.89 30.55 27.07
CA PRO A 38 13.85 31.20 26.27
C PRO A 38 14.48 32.12 25.21
N GLY A 39 14.42 31.72 23.93
CA GLY A 39 14.62 32.61 22.78
C GLY A 39 13.26 32.99 22.18
N PRO A 40 13.02 34.23 21.75
CA PRO A 40 11.75 34.64 21.16
C PRO A 40 11.75 34.26 19.68
N GLY A 41 11.23 33.08 19.36
CA GLY A 41 11.12 32.62 17.98
C GLY A 41 10.31 31.35 17.88
N ALA A 42 9.16 31.45 17.20
CA ALA A 42 8.28 30.35 16.81
C ALA A 42 7.77 29.47 17.98
N GLY A 43 6.66 29.89 18.57
CA GLY A 43 5.87 29.00 19.43
C GLY A 43 5.50 27.71 18.69
N PRO A 44 5.42 26.56 19.37
CA PRO A 44 5.04 25.31 18.73
C PRO A 44 3.65 25.47 18.12
N ALA A 45 3.55 25.30 16.80
CA ALA A 45 2.28 25.22 16.10
C ALA A 45 1.37 24.24 16.86
N ARG A 46 0.32 24.79 17.46
CA ARG A 46 -0.59 24.08 18.34
C ARG A 46 -1.38 23.11 17.48
N ARG A 47 -0.87 21.88 17.31
CA ARG A 47 -1.61 20.80 16.65
C ARG A 47 -3.01 20.76 17.25
N PRO A 48 -4.08 20.72 16.42
CA PRO A 48 -5.43 20.63 16.94
C PRO A 48 -5.53 19.43 17.90
N PRO A 49 -6.33 19.54 18.98
CA PRO A 49 -6.46 18.47 19.95
C PRO A 49 -6.81 17.18 19.21
N ALA A 50 -5.99 16.15 19.40
CA ALA A 50 -6.23 14.86 18.79
C ALA A 50 -7.59 14.36 19.31
N GLN A 51 -8.62 14.38 18.46
CA GLN A 51 -9.91 13.78 18.76
C GLN A 51 -9.70 12.38 19.33
N SER A 52 -10.42 12.07 20.41
CA SER A 52 -10.25 10.79 21.06
C SER A 52 -10.54 9.67 20.06
N VAL A 53 -9.83 8.53 20.18
CA VAL A 53 -10.07 7.37 19.30
C VAL A 53 -11.54 6.96 19.32
N ARG A 54 -12.20 7.13 20.48
CA ARG A 54 -13.63 6.90 20.69
C ARG A 54 -14.50 7.81 19.82
N GLU A 55 -14.28 9.13 19.85
CA GLU A 55 -15.05 10.08 19.02
C GLU A 55 -14.89 9.80 17.54
N ARG A 56 -13.65 9.52 17.11
CA ARG A 56 -13.34 9.21 15.72
C ARG A 56 -13.99 7.92 15.26
N TRP A 57 -14.04 6.90 16.11
CA TRP A 57 -14.76 5.67 15.83
C TRP A 57 -16.27 5.92 15.68
N SER A 58 -16.85 6.69 16.59
CA SER A 58 -18.28 7.01 16.57
C SER A 58 -18.69 7.84 15.34
N SER A 59 -17.79 8.65 14.78
CA SER A 59 -18.07 9.44 13.57
C SER A 59 -17.87 8.69 12.25
N LEU A 60 -17.31 7.47 12.26
CA LEU A 60 -17.15 6.67 11.05
C LEU A 60 -18.52 6.16 10.52
N PRO A 61 -18.73 6.14 9.19
CA PRO A 61 -19.82 5.41 8.56
C PRO A 61 -19.82 3.92 8.96
N PRO A 62 -20.99 3.24 8.98
CA PRO A 62 -21.08 1.84 9.41
C PRO A 62 -20.16 0.87 8.67
N ALA A 63 -20.00 1.04 7.35
CA ALA A 63 -19.10 0.23 6.54
C ALA A 63 -17.62 0.41 6.94
N ASP A 64 -17.21 1.64 7.22
CA ASP A 64 -15.84 1.96 7.63
C ASP A 64 -15.51 1.43 9.03
N ARG A 65 -16.51 1.41 9.93
CA ARG A 65 -16.37 0.76 11.25
C ARG A 65 -16.02 -0.72 11.10
N GLN A 66 -16.66 -1.44 10.19
CA GLN A 66 -16.35 -2.86 9.95
C GLN A 66 -14.93 -3.05 9.40
N ILE A 67 -14.49 -2.18 8.47
CA ILE A 67 -13.12 -2.19 7.94
C ILE A 67 -12.11 -1.95 9.07
N PHE A 68 -12.34 -0.93 9.90
CA PHE A 68 -11.49 -0.65 11.04
C PHE A 68 -11.43 -1.83 12.01
N ARG A 69 -12.56 -2.46 12.34
CA ARG A 69 -12.59 -3.63 13.23
C ARG A 69 -11.72 -4.77 12.69
N ARG A 70 -11.88 -5.12 11.40
CA ARG A 70 -11.05 -6.16 10.74
C ARG A 70 -9.57 -5.82 10.77
N ASN A 71 -9.21 -4.55 10.57
CA ASN A 71 -7.81 -4.13 10.61
C ASN A 71 -7.23 -4.13 12.03
N ALA A 72 -8.03 -3.76 13.04
CA ALA A 72 -7.64 -3.84 14.44
C ALA A 72 -7.41 -5.30 14.86
N GLU A 73 -8.31 -6.21 14.48
CA GLU A 73 -8.12 -7.64 14.71
C GLU A 73 -6.85 -8.17 14.05
N ARG A 74 -6.60 -7.78 12.79
CA ARG A 74 -5.37 -8.12 12.07
C ARG A 74 -4.13 -7.60 12.80
N TRP A 75 -4.16 -6.35 13.27
CA TRP A 75 -3.06 -5.75 14.02
C TRP A 75 -2.77 -6.49 15.33
N MET A 76 -3.80 -6.89 16.06
CA MET A 76 -3.65 -7.65 17.31
C MET A 76 -3.03 -9.03 17.07
N ARG A 77 -3.31 -9.65 15.92
CA ARG A 77 -2.72 -10.94 15.53
C ARG A 77 -1.31 -10.85 14.94
N MET A 78 -0.87 -9.67 14.50
CA MET A 78 0.50 -9.47 13.99
C MET A 78 1.55 -9.63 15.09
N SER A 79 2.67 -10.23 14.74
CA SER A 79 3.91 -10.26 15.53
C SER A 79 4.51 -8.86 15.72
N PRO A 80 5.38 -8.66 16.73
CA PRO A 80 6.08 -7.39 16.93
C PRO A 80 6.88 -6.94 15.69
N GLN A 81 7.50 -7.87 14.98
CA GLN A 81 8.28 -7.63 13.76
C GLN A 81 7.39 -7.15 12.62
N GLU A 82 6.25 -7.80 12.38
CA GLU A 82 5.28 -7.36 11.37
C GLU A 82 4.72 -5.96 11.69
N ARG A 83 4.44 -5.70 12.97
CA ARG A 83 4.01 -4.37 13.41
C ARG A 83 5.09 -3.31 13.20
N GLN A 84 6.37 -3.67 13.34
CA GLN A 84 7.49 -2.76 13.08
C GLN A 84 7.57 -2.40 11.60
N ILE A 85 7.51 -3.40 10.71
CA ILE A 85 7.50 -3.20 9.25
C ILE A 85 6.32 -2.30 8.83
N MET A 86 5.13 -2.54 9.39
CA MET A 86 3.95 -1.71 9.10
C MET A 86 4.13 -0.26 9.58
N ARG A 87 4.75 -0.05 10.75
CA ARG A 87 5.06 1.30 11.26
C ARG A 87 6.07 2.02 10.38
N GLU A 88 7.15 1.37 9.99
CA GLU A 88 8.17 1.93 9.10
C GLU A 88 7.57 2.35 7.76
N ARG A 89 6.75 1.46 7.19
CA ARG A 89 6.02 1.74 5.96
C ARG A 89 5.09 2.95 6.08
N GLU A 90 4.34 3.05 7.18
CA GLU A 90 3.46 4.20 7.43
C GLU A 90 4.27 5.48 7.68
N ASN A 91 5.44 5.40 8.31
CA ASN A 91 6.34 6.55 8.49
C ASN A 91 6.84 7.07 7.13
N LEU A 92 7.31 6.19 6.26
CA LEU A 92 7.71 6.54 4.89
C LEU A 92 6.56 7.17 4.11
N ARG A 93 5.34 6.63 4.27
CA ARG A 93 4.14 7.20 3.64
C ARG A 93 3.84 8.62 4.14
N ARG A 94 3.92 8.84 5.46
CA ARG A 94 3.69 10.16 6.07
C ARG A 94 4.71 11.18 5.59
N GLU A 95 5.97 10.80 5.54
CA GLU A 95 7.04 11.66 5.07
C GLU A 95 6.87 12.04 3.60
N ARG A 96 6.50 11.07 2.76
CA ARG A 96 6.17 11.35 1.35
C ARG A 96 5.03 12.36 1.23
N ILE A 97 3.91 12.11 1.92
CA ILE A 97 2.75 13.02 1.87
C ILE A 97 3.13 14.41 2.35
N ARG A 98 3.93 14.52 3.41
CA ARG A 98 4.39 15.82 3.90
C ARG A 98 5.15 16.59 2.83
N ARG A 99 6.13 15.96 2.17
CA ARG A 99 6.91 16.58 1.09
C ARG A 99 6.04 16.97 -0.10
N GLU A 100 5.11 16.10 -0.50
CA GLU A 100 4.15 16.40 -1.57
C GLU A 100 3.28 17.61 -1.23
N THR A 101 2.78 17.70 0.00
CA THR A 101 1.96 18.84 0.44
C THR A 101 2.78 20.14 0.52
N GLU A 102 4.03 20.06 1.03
CA GLU A 102 4.94 21.21 1.08
C GLU A 102 5.27 21.72 -0.34
N ALA A 103 5.51 20.81 -1.29
CA ALA A 103 5.72 21.15 -2.69
C ALA A 103 4.45 21.78 -3.31
N ALA A 104 3.28 21.18 -3.09
CA ALA A 104 2.02 21.72 -3.60
C ALA A 104 1.73 23.13 -3.06
N LEU A 105 2.06 23.41 -1.80
CA LEU A 105 1.92 24.74 -1.22
C LEU A 105 2.91 25.73 -1.86
N HIS A 106 4.17 25.32 -2.03
CA HIS A 106 5.17 26.14 -2.70
C HIS A 106 4.76 26.48 -4.14
N ASP A 107 4.36 25.48 -4.92
CA ASP A 107 4.00 25.61 -6.34
C ASP A 107 2.70 26.41 -6.53
N SER A 108 1.82 26.43 -5.51
CA SER A 108 0.62 27.25 -5.53
C SER A 108 0.89 28.76 -5.42
N GLY A 109 2.08 29.16 -4.96
CA GLY A 109 2.44 30.56 -4.70
C GLY A 109 1.64 31.20 -3.56
N LEU A 110 0.89 30.42 -2.78
CA LEU A 110 0.06 30.94 -1.70
C LEU A 110 0.90 31.30 -0.48
N LEU A 111 0.75 32.54 -0.02
CA LEU A 111 1.25 32.99 1.28
C LEU A 111 0.13 32.80 2.32
N LEU A 112 0.22 31.70 3.09
CA LEU A 112 -0.78 31.35 4.09
C LEU A 112 -0.24 31.59 5.50
N ASP A 113 -1.09 32.13 6.36
CA ASP A 113 -0.87 32.08 7.82
C ASP A 113 -0.91 30.63 8.33
N PRO A 114 -0.45 30.35 9.56
CA PRO A 114 -0.40 28.98 10.09
C PRO A 114 -1.75 28.25 10.11
N GLU A 115 -2.85 28.94 10.40
CA GLU A 115 -4.18 28.32 10.47
C GLU A 115 -4.69 27.93 9.08
N ARG A 116 -4.55 28.83 8.11
CA ARG A 116 -4.88 28.55 6.71
C ARG A 116 -3.98 27.48 6.10
N ARG A 117 -2.72 27.40 6.53
CA ARG A 117 -1.81 26.33 6.15
C ARG A 117 -2.32 24.98 6.66
N ASP A 118 -2.67 24.86 7.93
CA ASP A 118 -3.20 23.61 8.50
C ASP A 118 -4.49 23.16 7.79
N LEU A 119 -5.35 24.12 7.41
CA LEU A 119 -6.54 23.86 6.62
C LEU A 119 -6.18 23.36 5.21
N PHE A 120 -5.23 24.01 4.53
CA PHE A 120 -4.75 23.60 3.22
C PHE A 120 -4.19 22.18 3.26
N GLU A 121 -3.31 21.87 4.22
CA GLU A 121 -2.71 20.54 4.37
C GLU A 121 -3.80 19.48 4.61
N SER A 122 -4.76 19.77 5.47
CA SER A 122 -5.89 18.88 5.75
C SER A 122 -6.73 18.60 4.50
N ARG A 123 -7.04 19.63 3.71
CA ARG A 123 -7.82 19.52 2.48
C ARG A 123 -7.06 18.79 1.39
N TYR A 124 -5.79 19.12 1.19
CA TYR A 124 -4.92 18.44 0.24
C TYR A 124 -4.88 16.92 0.50
N ILE A 125 -4.69 16.52 1.76
CA ILE A 125 -4.68 15.11 2.14
C ILE A 125 -6.03 14.42 1.88
N GLN A 126 -7.16 15.12 2.10
CA GLN A 126 -8.49 14.58 1.81
C GLN A 126 -8.69 14.34 0.30
N GLU A 127 -8.39 15.33 -0.54
CA GLU A 127 -8.59 15.20 -1.98
C GLU A 127 -7.63 14.17 -2.60
N ARG A 128 -6.37 14.15 -2.15
CA ARG A 128 -5.40 13.13 -2.53
C ARG A 128 -5.91 11.72 -2.24
N ARG A 129 -6.56 11.48 -1.10
CA ARG A 129 -7.14 10.17 -0.78
C ARG A 129 -8.24 9.76 -1.74
N LYS A 130 -9.11 10.70 -2.15
CA LYS A 130 -10.18 10.42 -3.12
C LYS A 130 -9.59 10.02 -4.47
N ILE A 131 -8.58 10.76 -4.94
CA ILE A 131 -7.85 10.44 -6.18
C ILE A 131 -7.24 9.05 -6.09
N GLU A 132 -6.51 8.74 -5.01
CA GLU A 132 -5.90 7.43 -4.81
C GLU A 132 -6.94 6.29 -4.76
N GLN A 133 -8.11 6.51 -4.18
CA GLN A 133 -9.20 5.52 -4.16
C GLN A 133 -9.72 5.22 -5.56
N GLY A 134 -9.98 6.25 -6.38
CA GLY A 134 -10.40 6.08 -7.76
C GLY A 134 -9.35 5.33 -8.59
N LEU A 135 -8.08 5.73 -8.49
CA LEU A 135 -6.97 5.07 -9.19
C LEU A 135 -6.84 3.59 -8.81
N ARG A 136 -7.01 3.24 -7.53
CA ARG A 136 -6.97 1.84 -7.09
C ARG A 136 -8.06 0.99 -7.72
N GLN A 137 -9.28 1.52 -7.79
CA GLN A 137 -10.41 0.82 -8.39
C GLN A 137 -10.14 0.59 -9.88
N GLN A 138 -9.72 1.64 -10.60
CA GLN A 138 -9.38 1.53 -12.02
C GLN A 138 -8.28 0.48 -12.26
N ILE A 139 -7.17 0.57 -11.53
CA ILE A 139 -6.05 -0.36 -11.66
C ILE A 139 -6.49 -1.81 -11.35
N GLU A 140 -7.35 -2.01 -10.34
CA GLU A 140 -7.89 -3.34 -10.01
C GLU A 140 -8.79 -3.86 -11.12
N THR A 141 -9.66 -3.03 -11.69
CA THR A 141 -10.49 -3.40 -12.83
C THR A 141 -9.66 -3.80 -14.04
N GLU A 142 -8.66 -2.99 -14.41
CA GLU A 142 -7.76 -3.30 -15.53
C GLU A 142 -6.96 -4.58 -15.27
N ARG A 143 -6.45 -4.76 -14.05
CA ARG A 143 -5.78 -6.00 -13.64
C ARG A 143 -6.69 -7.21 -13.83
N GLN A 144 -7.93 -7.15 -13.37
CA GLN A 144 -8.88 -8.25 -13.47
C GLN A 144 -9.20 -8.63 -14.93
N GLN A 145 -9.24 -7.65 -15.83
CA GLN A 145 -9.42 -7.90 -17.26
C GLN A 145 -8.22 -8.63 -17.89
N GLN A 146 -7.01 -8.33 -17.45
CA GLN A 146 -5.77 -8.88 -18.03
C GLN A 146 -5.35 -10.22 -17.41
N LEU A 147 -5.73 -10.49 -16.17
CA LEU A 147 -5.32 -11.69 -15.44
C LEU A 147 -5.65 -13.01 -16.16
N PRO A 148 -6.85 -13.22 -16.76
CA PRO A 148 -7.15 -14.47 -17.44
C PRO A 148 -6.22 -14.77 -18.62
N ALA A 149 -5.89 -13.75 -19.41
CA ALA A 149 -4.98 -13.91 -20.55
C ALA A 149 -3.57 -14.30 -20.08
N LEU A 150 -3.07 -13.64 -19.02
CA LEU A 150 -1.81 -13.99 -18.38
C LEU A 150 -1.83 -15.44 -17.86
N ILE A 151 -2.91 -15.86 -17.19
CA ILE A 151 -3.04 -17.23 -16.68
C ILE A 151 -3.00 -18.25 -17.83
N GLN A 152 -3.66 -17.99 -18.95
CA GLN A 152 -3.61 -18.89 -20.11
C GLN A 152 -2.22 -18.96 -20.74
N GLN A 153 -1.50 -17.84 -20.81
CA GLN A 153 -0.12 -17.83 -21.27
C GLN A 153 0.77 -18.67 -20.36
N LEU A 154 0.71 -18.43 -19.04
CA LEU A 154 1.47 -19.20 -18.06
C LEU A 154 1.10 -20.68 -18.12
N LYS A 155 -0.17 -21.02 -18.29
CA LYS A 155 -0.59 -22.43 -18.46
C LYS A 155 0.10 -23.08 -19.65
N LYS A 156 0.22 -22.40 -20.80
CA LYS A 156 0.90 -22.93 -21.99
C LYS A 156 2.41 -23.09 -21.78
N GLU A 157 3.05 -22.11 -21.13
CA GLU A 157 4.49 -22.14 -20.86
C GLU A 157 4.89 -23.28 -19.91
N PHE A 158 4.03 -23.58 -18.93
CA PHE A 158 4.28 -24.58 -17.90
C PHE A 158 3.55 -25.92 -18.13
N GLN A 159 2.83 -26.09 -19.25
CA GLN A 159 2.23 -27.38 -19.61
C GLN A 159 3.37 -28.34 -20.04
N PRO A 160 3.59 -29.48 -19.36
CA PRO A 160 4.59 -30.43 -19.80
C PRO A 160 4.23 -30.98 -21.20
N PRO A 161 5.23 -31.31 -22.04
CA PRO A 161 4.95 -31.93 -23.34
C PRO A 161 4.14 -33.21 -23.13
N GLN A 162 2.95 -33.26 -23.74
CA GLN A 162 2.15 -34.48 -23.81
C GLN A 162 3.01 -35.54 -24.53
N SER A 163 3.30 -36.64 -23.86
CA SER A 163 4.02 -37.78 -24.42
C SER A 163 3.15 -38.50 -25.45
N ASN A 164 2.94 -37.89 -26.62
CA ASN A 164 2.42 -38.57 -27.78
C ASN A 164 3.63 -39.15 -28.55
N GLY A 165 4.23 -40.19 -27.96
CA GLY A 165 5.24 -41.04 -28.60
C GLY A 165 4.63 -42.40 -28.94
N PRO A 166 4.78 -42.92 -30.17
CA PRO A 166 4.03 -44.07 -30.67
C PRO A 166 4.49 -45.40 -30.05
N THR A 167 3.51 -46.18 -29.60
CA THR A 167 3.49 -47.65 -29.53
C THR A 167 4.85 -48.34 -29.38
N ALA A 168 5.34 -48.45 -28.14
CA ALA A 168 6.36 -49.45 -27.81
C ALA A 168 5.72 -50.84 -27.93
N LYS A 169 6.05 -51.57 -29.00
CA LYS A 169 5.80 -53.01 -29.13
C LYS A 169 6.35 -53.73 -27.88
N PRO A 170 5.64 -54.69 -27.29
CA PRO A 170 6.20 -55.52 -26.23
C PRO A 170 7.20 -56.48 -26.86
N THR A 171 8.49 -56.29 -26.58
CA THR A 171 9.54 -57.25 -26.91
C THR A 171 9.40 -58.44 -25.95
N GLU A 172 9.07 -59.61 -26.52
CA GLU A 172 9.12 -60.91 -25.85
C GLU A 172 10.48 -61.16 -25.19
N SER A 173 10.46 -61.51 -23.91
CA SER A 173 11.60 -62.05 -23.18
C SER A 173 11.86 -63.51 -23.59
N PRO A 174 13.11 -63.91 -23.93
CA PRO A 174 13.42 -65.32 -24.12
C PRO A 174 13.51 -66.02 -22.75
N LYS A 175 12.73 -67.10 -22.61
CA LYS A 175 12.81 -68.06 -21.49
C LYS A 175 14.21 -68.67 -21.45
N SER A 176 14.95 -68.44 -20.36
CA SER A 176 16.05 -69.30 -19.95
C SER A 176 15.47 -70.64 -19.45
N ARG A 177 15.88 -71.74 -20.10
CA ARG A 177 15.47 -73.11 -19.79
C ARG A 177 16.74 -73.94 -19.61
N LYS A 178 16.80 -74.59 -18.44
CA LYS A 178 17.73 -75.64 -17.99
C LYS A 178 19.14 -75.21 -17.61
#